data_AF-A0A9Q0NQ60-F1
#
_entry.id   AF-A0A9Q0NQ60-F1
#
_cell.length_a   1.000
_cell.length_b   1.000
_cell.length_c   1.000
_cell.angle_alpha   90.00
_cell.angle_beta   90.00
_cell.angle_gamma   90.00
#
_symmetry.space_group_name_H-M   'P 1'
#
loop_
_entity.id
_entity.type
_entity.pdbx_description
1 polymer ?
#
loop_
_entity_poly.entity_id
_entity_poly.type
_entity_poly.pdbx_seq_one_letter_code
_entity_poly.pdbx_strand_id
1 'polypeptide(L)'
;MDYISPAVCTDAAFRSMWAEFEWENKVAVNTIIQSEKDFLDHIIKSTNMKCLTAPSALDGDCGFLAANLYAKSVFGEDALVNVSIEKQLDGKLSGYIRIRSKTQGIALSLGDKITLKQKGGS
;
A
#
# COMPACT_ATOMS: atom_id res chain seq x y z
N MET A 1 7.79 -5.13 -13.01
CA MET A 1 8.65 -4.73 -11.88
C MET A 1 8.81 -5.99 -11.07
N ASP A 2 9.81 -6.77 -11.48
CA ASP A 2 9.84 -8.20 -11.21
C ASP A 2 10.80 -8.52 -10.06
N TYR A 3 11.24 -7.47 -9.35
CA TYR A 3 12.21 -7.56 -8.27
C TYR A 3 11.58 -7.61 -6.88
N ILE A 4 10.26 -7.43 -6.72
CA ILE A 4 9.56 -7.69 -5.44
C ILE A 4 8.55 -8.82 -5.58
N SER A 5 8.43 -9.62 -4.52
CA SER A 5 7.49 -10.72 -4.42
C SER A 5 6.66 -10.61 -3.14
N PRO A 6 5.36 -10.98 -3.18
CA PRO A 6 4.50 -11.01 -2.01
C PRO A 6 5.12 -11.86 -0.89
N ALA A 7 5.12 -11.35 0.32
CA ALA A 7 5.66 -12.04 1.49
C ALA A 7 4.70 -11.90 2.69
N VAL A 8 4.93 -12.66 3.76
CA VAL A 8 4.16 -12.55 5.00
C VAL A 8 5.09 -12.27 6.17
N CYS A 9 4.63 -11.46 7.12
CA CYS A 9 5.28 -11.26 8.40
C CYS A 9 4.21 -11.11 9.49
N THR A 10 4.62 -11.23 10.75
CA THR A 10 3.70 -11.01 11.87
C THR A 10 3.40 -9.52 12.01
N ASP A 11 2.25 -9.20 12.58
CA ASP A 11 1.84 -7.83 12.87
C ASP A 11 2.84 -7.11 13.82
N ALA A 12 3.45 -7.85 14.76
CA ALA A 12 4.54 -7.33 15.59
C ALA A 12 5.78 -6.97 14.75
N ALA A 13 6.22 -7.86 13.84
CA ALA A 13 7.36 -7.61 12.97
C ALA A 13 7.10 -6.43 12.02
N PHE A 14 5.90 -6.33 11.45
CA PHE A 14 5.50 -5.19 10.62
C PHE A 14 5.63 -3.88 11.40
N ARG A 15 5.10 -3.80 12.63
CA ARG A 15 5.21 -2.60 13.47
C ARG A 15 6.65 -2.25 13.82
N SER A 16 7.46 -3.24 14.17
CA SER A 16 8.89 -3.03 14.46
C SER A 16 9.64 -2.46 13.26
N MET A 17 9.53 -3.12 12.10
CA MET A 17 10.15 -2.64 10.85
C MET A 17 9.60 -1.27 10.45
N TRP A 18 8.30 -1.03 10.59
CA TRP A 18 7.67 0.25 10.28
C TRP A 18 8.26 1.37 11.11
N ALA A 19 8.52 1.14 12.40
CA ALA A 19 9.15 2.11 13.29
C ALA A 19 10.64 2.32 12.99
N GLU A 20 11.35 1.27 12.58
CA GLU A 20 12.80 1.28 12.33
C GLU A 20 13.17 1.90 10.98
N PHE A 21 12.34 1.73 9.95
CA PHE A 21 12.72 2.11 8.59
C PHE A 21 12.75 3.63 8.41
N GLU A 22 13.94 4.13 8.06
CA GLU A 22 14.23 5.55 7.92
C GLU A 22 13.61 6.16 6.66
N TRP A 23 13.58 5.40 5.57
CA TRP A 23 13.09 5.91 4.28
C TRP A 23 11.58 5.74 4.17
N GLU A 24 10.89 6.87 4.05
CA GLU A 24 9.47 6.95 3.74
C GLU A 24 9.25 7.70 2.41
N ASN A 25 8.40 7.13 1.56
CA ASN A 25 7.79 7.85 0.46
C ASN A 25 6.28 7.93 0.69
N LYS A 26 5.70 9.13 0.59
CA LYS A 26 4.28 9.38 0.84
C LYS A 26 3.60 9.83 -0.44
N VAL A 27 2.74 8.97 -0.98
CA VAL A 27 1.96 9.22 -2.20
C VAL A 27 0.54 9.63 -1.82
N ALA A 28 0.09 10.78 -2.31
CA ALA A 28 -1.30 11.20 -2.16
C ALA A 28 -2.20 10.40 -3.11
N VAL A 29 -3.37 9.99 -2.61
CA VAL A 29 -4.36 9.27 -3.41
C VAL A 29 -4.97 10.19 -4.46
N ASN A 30 -4.90 9.75 -5.70
CA ASN A 30 -5.47 10.40 -6.88
C ASN A 30 -5.96 9.32 -7.84
N THR A 31 -7.25 9.00 -7.75
CA THR A 31 -7.86 7.89 -8.49
C THR A 31 -9.28 8.24 -8.92
N ILE A 32 -9.73 7.59 -10.00
CA ILE A 32 -11.14 7.59 -10.42
C ILE A 32 -11.95 6.44 -9.77
N ILE A 33 -11.26 5.50 -9.11
CA ILE A 33 -11.89 4.38 -8.42
C ILE A 33 -12.63 4.93 -7.18
N GLN A 34 -13.91 4.58 -7.03
CA GLN A 34 -14.78 5.10 -5.96
C GLN A 34 -15.00 4.12 -4.81
N SER A 35 -14.58 2.87 -4.98
CA SER A 35 -14.68 1.80 -3.99
C SER A 35 -13.33 1.64 -3.32
N GLU A 36 -13.31 1.75 -2.00
CA GLU A 36 -12.14 1.61 -1.15
C GLU A 36 -11.52 0.22 -1.32
N LYS A 37 -12.37 -0.81 -1.38
CA LYS A 37 -11.96 -2.20 -1.60
C LYS A 37 -11.38 -2.41 -2.99
N ASP A 38 -12.03 -1.89 -4.02
CA ASP A 38 -11.53 -2.01 -5.40
C ASP A 38 -10.22 -1.26 -5.58
N PHE A 39 -10.06 -0.10 -4.92
CA PHE A 39 -8.82 0.65 -4.93
C PHE A 39 -7.70 -0.11 -4.22
N LEU A 40 -7.97 -0.69 -3.04
CA LEU A 40 -7.01 -1.54 -2.34
C LEU A 40 -6.57 -2.73 -3.20
N ASP A 41 -7.52 -3.46 -3.79
CA ASP A 41 -7.24 -4.60 -4.65
C ASP A 41 -6.44 -4.20 -5.89
N HIS A 42 -6.74 -3.03 -6.46
CA HIS A 42 -5.98 -2.45 -7.56
C HIS A 42 -4.53 -2.14 -7.16
N ILE A 43 -4.30 -1.58 -5.97
CA ILE A 43 -2.95 -1.32 -5.45
C ILE A 43 -2.22 -2.64 -5.17
N ILE A 44 -2.87 -3.63 -4.56
CA ILE A 44 -2.29 -4.96 -4.30
C ILE A 44 -1.81 -5.61 -5.60
N LYS A 45 -2.68 -5.66 -6.62
CA LYS A 45 -2.36 -6.22 -7.95
C LYS A 45 -1.26 -5.42 -8.64
N SER A 46 -1.36 -4.10 -8.63
CA SER A 46 -0.39 -3.21 -9.29
C SER A 46 0.99 -3.30 -8.65
N THR A 47 1.07 -3.48 -7.33
CA THR A 47 2.34 -3.54 -6.58
C THR A 47 2.92 -4.95 -6.50
N ASN A 48 2.11 -6.00 -6.65
CA ASN A 48 2.51 -7.40 -6.38
C ASN A 48 2.94 -7.59 -4.92
N MET A 49 2.16 -7.06 -3.98
CA MET A 49 2.39 -7.18 -2.53
C MET A 49 1.29 -8.00 -1.87
N LYS A 50 1.56 -8.56 -0.68
CA LYS A 50 0.56 -9.28 0.11
C LYS A 50 -0.12 -8.33 1.09
N CYS A 51 -1.45 -8.31 1.11
CA CYS A 51 -2.19 -7.66 2.19
C CYS A 51 -2.10 -8.50 3.48
N LEU A 52 -1.67 -7.86 4.56
CA LEU A 52 -1.55 -8.44 5.90
C LEU A 52 -2.76 -8.12 6.80
N THR A 53 -3.56 -7.10 6.44
CA THR A 53 -4.78 -6.78 7.16
C THR A 53 -5.84 -7.85 6.91
N ALA A 54 -6.45 -8.36 7.98
CA ALA A 54 -7.49 -9.38 7.88
C ALA A 54 -8.72 -8.87 7.11
N PRO A 55 -9.37 -9.70 6.27
CA PRO A 55 -10.57 -9.29 5.53
C PRO A 55 -11.68 -8.74 6.42
N SER A 56 -11.86 -9.31 7.62
CA SER A 56 -12.85 -8.83 8.59
C SER A 56 -12.59 -7.41 9.11
N ALA A 57 -11.34 -6.92 9.04
CA ALA A 57 -10.98 -5.54 9.39
C ALA A 57 -11.09 -4.58 8.19
N LEU A 58 -11.28 -5.12 6.98
CA LEU A 58 -11.54 -4.38 5.75
C LEU A 58 -13.04 -4.40 5.38
N ASP A 59 -13.84 -5.18 6.10
CA ASP A 59 -15.28 -5.27 5.93
C ASP A 59 -16.01 -4.20 6.73
N GLY A 60 -16.95 -3.53 6.06
CA GLY A 60 -17.75 -2.45 6.62
C GLY A 60 -17.97 -1.33 5.60
N ASP A 61 -19.07 -0.58 5.78
CA ASP A 61 -19.42 0.62 4.99
C ASP A 61 -19.21 1.89 5.82
N CYS A 62 -18.05 2.02 6.47
CA CYS A 62 -17.73 3.21 7.28
C CYS A 62 -17.06 4.34 6.49
N GLY A 63 -16.87 4.18 5.17
CA GLY A 63 -16.23 5.17 4.32
C GLY A 63 -14.73 5.33 4.55
N PHE A 64 -14.10 4.46 5.35
CA PHE A 64 -12.68 4.50 5.66
C PHE A 64 -12.06 3.10 5.55
N LEU A 65 -10.84 3.03 5.02
CA LEU A 65 -10.08 1.79 4.93
C LEU A 65 -8.60 2.05 5.25
N ALA A 66 -8.04 1.20 6.10
CA ALA A 66 -6.60 1.15 6.36
C ALA A 66 -6.08 -0.29 6.17
N ALA A 67 -5.05 -0.45 5.34
CA ALA A 67 -4.47 -1.75 5.05
C ALA A 67 -2.93 -1.71 5.06
N ASN A 68 -2.33 -2.76 5.62
CA ASN A 68 -0.89 -2.97 5.59
C ASN A 68 -0.55 -4.01 4.52
N LEU A 69 0.36 -3.68 3.61
CA LEU A 69 0.87 -4.57 2.58
C LEU A 69 2.37 -4.82 2.80
N TYR A 70 2.81 -6.01 2.42
CA TYR A 70 4.20 -6.43 2.61
C TYR A 70 4.71 -7.27 1.43
N ALA A 71 5.98 -7.03 1.08
CA ALA A 71 6.72 -7.78 0.09
C ALA A 71 8.21 -7.79 0.44
N LYS A 72 8.95 -8.69 -0.20
CA LYS A 72 10.42 -8.71 -0.17
C LYS A 72 10.99 -8.50 -1.56
N SER A 73 12.15 -7.86 -1.64
CA SER A 73 12.93 -7.80 -2.87
C SER A 73 13.56 -9.17 -3.18
N VAL A 74 14.06 -9.36 -4.41
CA VAL A 74 14.85 -10.54 -4.82
C VAL A 74 16.13 -10.71 -4.01
N PHE A 75 16.59 -9.65 -3.34
CA PHE A 75 17.73 -9.66 -2.42
C PHE A 75 17.30 -9.84 -0.96
N GLY A 76 16.01 -10.08 -0.70
CA GLY A 76 15.46 -10.32 0.63
C GLY A 76 15.11 -9.07 1.43
N GLU A 77 15.26 -7.87 0.85
CA GLU A 77 14.98 -6.59 1.51
C GLU A 77 13.48 -6.38 1.71
N ASP A 78 13.11 -5.85 2.86
CA ASP A 78 11.72 -5.62 3.23
C ASP A 78 11.14 -4.33 2.61
N ALA A 79 9.92 -4.45 2.11
CA ALA A 79 9.11 -3.33 1.63
C ALA A 79 7.74 -3.36 2.31
N LEU A 80 7.43 -2.27 3.02
CA LEU A 80 6.18 -2.11 3.74
C LEU A 80 5.36 -1.00 3.08
N VAL A 81 4.06 -1.21 2.98
CA VAL A 81 3.13 -0.19 2.51
C VAL A 81 1.96 -0.12 3.48
N ASN A 82 1.56 1.10 3.84
CA ASN A 82 0.30 1.39 4.49
C ASN A 82 -0.58 2.19 3.54
N VAL A 83 -1.76 1.66 3.24
CA VAL A 83 -2.81 2.32 2.45
C VAL A 83 -3.83 2.85 3.45
N SER A 84 -4.07 4.16 3.45
CA SER A 84 -5.10 4.79 4.29
C SER A 84 -5.95 5.70 3.43
N ILE A 85 -7.22 5.35 3.27
CA ILE A 85 -8.15 6.02 2.36
C ILE A 85 -9.50 6.26 3.02
N GLU A 86 -10.11 7.36 2.64
CA GLU A 86 -11.43 7.78 3.06
C GLU A 86 -12.24 8.21 1.84
N LYS A 87 -13.48 7.74 1.78
CA LYS A 87 -14.45 8.12 0.77
C LYS A 87 -15.14 9.41 1.17
N GLN A 88 -15.00 10.40 0.29
CA GLN A 88 -15.54 11.72 0.46
C GLN A 88 -17.02 11.78 0.06
N LEU A 89 -17.70 12.85 0.47
CA LEU A 89 -19.11 13.11 0.15
C LEU A 89 -19.39 13.19 -1.35
N ASP A 90 -18.38 13.57 -2.16
CA ASP A 90 -18.47 13.63 -3.62
C ASP A 90 -18.19 12.26 -4.29
N GLY A 91 -18.02 11.20 -3.50
CA GLY A 91 -17.73 9.84 -3.95
C GLY A 91 -16.27 9.58 -4.32
N LYS A 92 -15.39 10.59 -4.25
CA LYS A 92 -13.95 10.39 -4.51
C LYS A 92 -13.24 9.79 -3.29
N LEU A 93 -12.15 9.09 -3.56
CA LEU A 93 -11.25 8.63 -2.51
C LEU A 93 -10.17 9.67 -2.25
N SER A 94 -9.90 9.89 -0.97
CA SER A 94 -8.82 10.75 -0.47
C SER A 94 -7.97 9.98 0.53
N GLY A 95 -6.72 10.39 0.74
CA GLY A 95 -5.84 9.73 1.69
C GLY A 95 -4.42 9.60 1.18
N TYR A 96 -3.67 8.67 1.76
CA TYR A 96 -2.26 8.49 1.46
C TYR A 96 -1.86 7.02 1.41
N ILE A 97 -0.92 6.74 0.53
CA ILE A 97 -0.17 5.48 0.50
C ILE A 97 1.24 5.79 0.98
N ARG A 98 1.62 5.23 2.12
CA ARG A 98 2.95 5.41 2.72
C ARG A 98 3.76 4.16 2.45
N ILE A 99 4.92 4.33 1.84
CA ILE A 99 5.86 3.26 1.52
C ILE A 99 7.06 3.43 2.41
N ARG A 100 7.47 2.38 3.12
CA ARG A 100 8.70 2.34 3.91
C ARG A 100 9.58 1.17 3.51
N SER A 101 10.89 1.42 3.46
CA SER A 101 11.90 0.38 3.23
C SER A 101 13.22 0.78 3.89
N LYS A 102 14.11 -0.19 4.08
CA LYS A 102 15.47 0.06 4.56
C LYS A 102 16.31 0.83 3.54
N THR A 103 16.04 0.67 2.25
CA THR A 103 16.77 1.36 1.18
C THR A 103 15.88 2.37 0.46
N GLN A 104 16.42 3.57 0.23
CA GLN A 104 15.72 4.65 -0.47
C GLN A 104 15.20 4.23 -1.84
N GLY A 105 16.00 3.45 -2.57
CA GLY A 105 15.67 2.99 -3.92
C GLY A 105 14.35 2.22 -3.97
N ILE A 106 14.09 1.33 -3.00
CA ILE A 106 12.84 0.57 -2.94
C ILE A 106 11.65 1.48 -2.63
N ALA A 107 11.78 2.38 -1.65
CA ALA A 107 10.70 3.28 -1.26
C ALA A 107 10.30 4.24 -2.40
N LEU A 108 11.28 4.80 -3.11
CA LEU A 108 11.04 5.70 -4.25
C LEU A 108 10.41 4.95 -5.42
N SER A 109 11.02 3.86 -5.86
CA SER A 109 10.56 3.11 -7.03
C SER A 109 9.14 2.53 -6.88
N LEU A 110 8.77 2.04 -5.69
CA LEU A 110 7.40 1.62 -5.40
C LEU A 110 6.42 2.80 -5.41
N GLY A 111 6.82 3.95 -4.84
CA GLY A 111 5.99 5.15 -4.87
C GLY A 111 5.76 5.68 -6.30
N ASP A 112 6.76 5.63 -7.18
CA ASP A 112 6.62 5.99 -8.59
C ASP A 112 5.64 5.05 -9.30
N LYS A 113 5.75 3.74 -9.06
CA LYS A 113 4.83 2.74 -9.60
C LYS A 113 3.39 2.98 -9.15
N ILE A 114 3.20 3.24 -7.85
CA ILE A 114 1.88 3.56 -7.28
C ILE A 114 1.33 4.84 -7.91
N THR A 115 2.15 5.89 -8.01
CA THR A 115 1.76 7.18 -8.62
C THR A 115 1.30 6.99 -10.07
N LEU A 116 1.98 6.14 -10.82
CA LEU A 116 1.62 5.82 -12.21
C LEU A 116 0.33 4.99 -12.30
N LYS A 117 0.15 4.00 -11.43
CA LYS A 117 -0.93 3.01 -11.54
C LYS A 117 -2.21 3.38 -10.78
N GLN A 118 -2.17 4.28 -9.80
CA GLN A 118 -3.32 4.55 -8.92
C GLN A 118 -4.55 5.12 -9.64
N LYS A 119 -4.41 5.70 -10.83
CA LYS A 119 -5.50 6.39 -11.53
C LYS A 119 -6.62 5.47 -12.03
N GLY A 120 -6.44 4.15 -12.05
CA GLY A 120 -7.49 3.19 -12.44
C GLY A 120 -7.78 3.12 -13.95
N GLY A 121 -6.93 3.70 -14.79
CA GLY A 121 -6.95 3.52 -16.25
C GLY A 121 -6.02 2.39 -16.68
N SER A 122 -6.49 1.56 -17.61
CA SER A 122 -5.83 0.36 -18.18
C SER A 122 -4.32 0.51 -18.41
#